data_AF-A0A7K4R6Q8-F1
#
_entry.id   AF-A0A7K4R6Q8-F1
#
_cell.length_a   1.000
_cell.length_b   1.000
_cell.length_c   1.000
_cell.angle_alpha   90.00
_cell.angle_beta   90.00
_cell.angle_gamma   90.00
#
_symmetry.space_group_name_H-M   'P 1'
#
loop_
_entity.id
_entity.type
_entity.pdbx_description
1 polymer ?
#
loop_
_entity_poly.entity_id
_entity_poly.type
_entity_poly.pdbx_seq_one_letter_code
_entity_poly.pdbx_strand_id
1 'polypeptide(L)'
;PTQVDLRGLTPDTILQMLQPEGAQRILRDVDELSTLHNVSYHVLAGSLSPRKKFLAVGLASVRRPRGFYLPATLQSLFSQSTEEELQEMVVVVHLADTDPGWNVRVALSIAQKFARHILLGRLLLIHAPHELYPTLEGLKRNFNDPEERVRFRSKQNVDYAFLLDFAANLSSYYLMIEDDVWCARSFLTAIRKALASQEGSNWATLEFSKLGYIGKLYHSSDLPRLARFLLLFYQEMPCDWLLVHFRHLLTQKDVIRFKPSLFQHMGLYSSFQGTVNRLEDDDFQADALDLPDNPPASLYSSMAVFEHYEPLKAYSSAEGYFWGKDPAAGSVFSIVFQQPAHVSRVRVLTGSEERRGDFLRAGVLELGRRRRRDGRDCSTYIPVGTFEKGTLDRRGLERGISGPVECVRIRVTRAQSEWLIIRSIDIWTTAGT
;
A
#
# COMPACT_ATOMS: atom_id res chain seq x y z
N PRO A 1 39.11 -48.03 6.36
CA PRO A 1 37.89 -48.63 5.78
C PRO A 1 37.20 -49.53 6.81
N THR A 2 36.40 -48.92 7.67
CA THR A 2 35.52 -49.61 8.63
C THR A 2 34.26 -50.01 7.87
N GLN A 3 34.06 -51.32 7.70
CA GLN A 3 32.87 -51.86 7.05
C GLN A 3 31.69 -51.71 8.03
N VAL A 4 30.81 -50.76 7.77
CA VAL A 4 29.55 -50.61 8.51
C VAL A 4 28.59 -51.68 7.97
N ASP A 5 28.22 -52.64 8.81
CA ASP A 5 27.25 -53.66 8.46
C ASP A 5 25.83 -53.05 8.49
N LEU A 6 25.21 -52.95 7.31
CA LEU A 6 23.88 -52.36 7.12
C LEU A 6 22.75 -53.39 7.22
N ARG A 7 23.04 -54.62 7.69
CA ARG A 7 22.01 -55.67 7.83
C ARG A 7 21.09 -55.37 9.02
N GLY A 8 19.87 -54.96 8.72
CA GLY A 8 18.79 -54.77 9.68
C GLY A 8 18.14 -53.37 9.67
N LEU A 9 18.70 -52.44 8.91
CA LEU A 9 18.11 -51.10 8.75
C LEU A 9 17.06 -51.11 7.63
N THR A 10 15.91 -50.47 7.86
CA THR A 10 14.91 -50.30 6.80
C THR A 10 15.48 -49.38 5.71
N PRO A 11 15.04 -49.52 4.44
CA PRO A 11 15.51 -48.69 3.34
C PRO A 11 15.45 -47.19 3.64
N ASP A 12 14.44 -46.74 4.40
CA ASP A 12 14.26 -45.35 4.81
C ASP A 12 15.36 -44.84 5.76
N THR A 13 15.81 -45.68 6.68
CA THR A 13 16.88 -45.32 7.62
C THR A 13 18.23 -45.20 6.91
N ILE A 14 18.46 -46.06 5.90
CA ILE A 14 19.66 -45.99 5.05
C ILE A 14 19.63 -44.72 4.20
N LEU A 15 18.46 -44.34 3.67
CA LEU A 15 18.30 -43.13 2.88
C LEU A 15 18.55 -41.85 3.70
N GLN A 16 18.07 -41.79 4.95
CA GLN A 16 18.30 -40.65 5.85
C GLN A 16 19.77 -40.46 6.21
N MET A 17 20.53 -41.55 6.36
CA MET A 17 21.96 -41.51 6.71
C MET A 17 22.86 -41.12 5.53
N LEU A 18 22.39 -41.25 4.28
CA LEU A 18 23.14 -40.92 3.06
C LEU A 18 22.90 -39.49 2.55
N GLN A 19 22.01 -38.73 3.18
CA GLN A 19 21.66 -37.38 2.76
C GLN A 19 22.62 -36.37 3.42
N PRO A 20 23.43 -35.60 2.66
CA PRO A 20 24.22 -34.53 3.24
C PRO A 20 23.30 -33.51 3.93
N GLU A 21 23.73 -32.89 5.03
CA GLU A 21 22.90 -31.99 5.86
C GLU A 21 22.15 -30.91 5.05
N GLY A 22 22.74 -30.45 3.93
CA GLY A 22 22.08 -29.52 3.00
C GLY A 22 20.83 -30.07 2.32
N ALA A 23 20.79 -31.38 2.00
CA ALA A 23 19.64 -32.03 1.40
C ALA A 23 18.50 -32.27 2.41
N GLN A 24 18.82 -32.53 3.69
CA GLN A 24 17.83 -32.57 4.77
C GLN A 24 17.19 -31.20 5.03
N ARG A 25 17.96 -30.10 4.91
CA ARG A 25 17.43 -28.73 4.99
C ARG A 25 16.50 -28.41 3.83
N ILE A 26 16.91 -28.73 2.60
CA ILE A 26 16.05 -28.53 1.42
C ILE A 26 14.74 -29.32 1.53
N LEU A 27 14.78 -30.57 2.02
CA LEU A 27 13.57 -31.37 2.23
C LEU A 27 12.65 -30.78 3.32
N ARG A 28 13.21 -30.23 4.41
CA ARG A 28 12.43 -29.49 5.42
C ARG A 28 11.83 -28.20 4.87
N ASP A 29 12.59 -27.42 4.10
CA ASP A 29 12.12 -26.18 3.48
C ASP A 29 10.98 -26.46 2.46
N VAL A 30 11.04 -27.59 1.76
CA VAL A 30 9.98 -28.06 0.85
C VAL A 30 8.74 -28.55 1.62
N ASP A 31 8.91 -29.20 2.77
CA ASP A 31 7.82 -29.59 3.66
C ASP A 31 7.13 -28.35 4.28
N GLU A 32 7.91 -27.33 4.66
CA GLU A 32 7.41 -26.03 5.12
C GLU A 32 6.59 -25.30 4.03
N LEU A 33 7.00 -25.34 2.75
CA LEU A 33 6.21 -24.82 1.62
C LEU A 33 4.91 -25.61 1.35
N SER A 34 4.88 -26.88 1.74
CA SER A 34 3.72 -27.77 1.64
C SER A 34 2.65 -27.43 2.69
N THR A 35 3.04 -26.84 3.83
CA THR A 35 2.11 -26.44 4.91
C THR A 35 0.99 -25.51 4.40
N LEU A 36 1.31 -24.57 3.51
CA LEU A 36 0.35 -23.62 2.94
C LEU A 36 -0.75 -24.28 2.09
N HIS A 37 -0.53 -25.49 1.58
CA HIS A 37 -1.53 -26.19 0.76
C HIS A 37 -2.56 -26.96 1.61
N ASN A 38 -2.36 -27.05 2.93
CA ASN A 38 -3.22 -27.81 3.84
C ASN A 38 -3.43 -27.12 5.21
N VAL A 39 -3.42 -25.78 5.23
CA VAL A 39 -3.70 -25.02 6.46
C VAL A 39 -5.19 -25.11 6.78
N SER A 40 -5.52 -25.79 7.88
CA SER A 40 -6.87 -25.81 8.44
C SER A 40 -7.05 -24.63 9.37
N TYR A 41 -7.45 -23.49 8.80
CA TYR A 41 -7.76 -22.29 9.58
C TYR A 41 -9.00 -22.49 10.44
N HIS A 42 -8.93 -22.06 11.70
CA HIS A 42 -10.12 -21.94 12.55
C HIS A 42 -10.80 -20.60 12.28
N VAL A 43 -11.97 -20.62 11.64
CA VAL A 43 -12.84 -19.45 11.57
C VAL A 43 -13.56 -19.31 12.92
N LEU A 44 -13.06 -18.41 13.77
CA LEU A 44 -13.59 -18.17 15.11
C LEU A 44 -14.88 -17.37 15.07
N ALA A 45 -15.05 -16.50 14.08
CA ALA A 45 -16.31 -15.80 13.84
C ALA A 45 -16.43 -15.29 12.39
N GLY A 46 -17.68 -15.21 11.92
CA GLY A 46 -18.02 -14.78 10.55
C GLY A 46 -18.15 -15.95 9.58
N SER A 47 -18.53 -15.64 8.35
CA SER A 47 -18.72 -16.62 7.29
C SER A 47 -18.09 -16.13 5.99
N LEU A 48 -17.48 -17.06 5.26
CA LEU A 48 -16.89 -16.78 3.96
C LEU A 48 -17.98 -16.44 2.95
N SER A 49 -17.77 -15.36 2.20
CA SER A 49 -18.65 -15.01 1.09
C SER A 49 -18.24 -15.78 -0.17
N PRO A 50 -19.19 -16.34 -0.94
CA PRO A 50 -18.88 -16.96 -2.23
C PRO A 50 -18.51 -15.92 -3.30
N ARG A 51 -18.77 -14.63 -3.06
CA ARG A 51 -18.45 -13.54 -3.99
C ARG A 51 -17.20 -12.82 -3.53
N LYS A 52 -16.23 -12.67 -4.43
CA LYS A 52 -15.05 -11.84 -4.20
C LYS A 52 -15.46 -10.39 -3.97
N LYS A 53 -14.89 -9.79 -2.93
CA LYS A 53 -15.00 -8.37 -2.62
C LYS A 53 -14.01 -7.56 -3.46
N PHE A 54 -14.14 -6.23 -3.46
CA PHE A 54 -13.13 -5.39 -4.06
C PHE A 54 -11.85 -5.37 -3.22
N LEU A 55 -11.98 -5.17 -1.90
CA LEU A 55 -10.85 -5.08 -0.97
C LEU A 55 -10.98 -6.07 0.20
N ALA A 56 -9.89 -6.76 0.52
CA ALA A 56 -9.71 -7.42 1.81
C ALA A 56 -8.73 -6.59 2.65
N VAL A 57 -9.08 -6.28 3.90
CA VAL A 57 -8.20 -5.58 4.84
C VAL A 57 -7.73 -6.58 5.89
N GLY A 58 -6.43 -6.90 5.90
CA GLY A 58 -5.86 -7.88 6.80
C GLY A 58 -5.03 -7.26 7.91
N LEU A 59 -5.24 -7.74 9.13
CA LEU A 59 -4.42 -7.42 10.29
C LEU A 59 -4.22 -8.65 11.18
N ALA A 60 -3.06 -8.74 11.83
CA ALA A 60 -2.77 -9.74 12.85
C ALA A 60 -2.78 -9.08 14.23
N SER A 61 -3.28 -9.78 15.24
CA SER A 61 -3.35 -9.30 16.62
C SER A 61 -2.80 -10.35 17.58
N VAL A 62 -1.90 -9.91 18.46
CA VAL A 62 -1.32 -10.71 19.55
C VAL A 62 -1.51 -9.99 20.88
N ARG A 63 -1.41 -10.71 21.99
CA ARG A 63 -1.51 -10.11 23.31
C ARG A 63 -0.31 -9.20 23.56
N ARG A 64 -0.58 -7.93 23.89
CA ARG A 64 0.44 -7.00 24.37
C ARG A 64 0.57 -7.09 25.90
N PRO A 65 1.75 -6.84 26.47
CA PRO A 65 1.90 -6.64 27.91
C PRO A 65 1.08 -5.44 28.42
N ARG A 66 0.94 -4.40 27.59
CA ARG A 66 0.22 -3.15 27.89
C ARG A 66 -0.55 -2.69 26.65
N GLY A 67 -1.77 -2.19 26.86
CA GLY A 67 -2.65 -1.71 25.79
C GLY A 67 -3.36 -2.83 25.04
N PHE A 68 -4.53 -2.51 24.48
CA PHE A 68 -5.28 -3.38 23.59
C PHE A 68 -6.01 -2.52 22.57
N TYR A 69 -5.47 -2.45 21.36
CA TYR A 69 -5.86 -1.45 20.35
C TYR A 69 -6.82 -1.98 19.29
N LEU A 70 -6.87 -3.31 19.09
CA LEU A 70 -7.71 -3.96 18.08
C LEU A 70 -9.16 -3.44 18.05
N PRO A 71 -9.89 -3.27 19.18
CA PRO A 71 -11.25 -2.74 19.14
C PRO A 71 -11.35 -1.30 18.66
N ALA A 72 -10.31 -0.48 18.89
CA ALA A 72 -10.26 0.91 18.42
C ALA A 72 -9.96 0.96 16.92
N THR A 73 -9.03 0.13 16.43
CA THR A 73 -8.73 0.01 15.00
C THR A 73 -9.93 -0.50 14.21
N LEU A 74 -10.60 -1.56 14.67
CA LEU A 74 -11.85 -2.03 14.04
C LEU A 74 -12.94 -0.97 14.06
N GLN A 75 -13.08 -0.24 15.17
CA GLN A 75 -14.04 0.86 15.25
C GLN A 75 -13.74 1.95 14.21
N SER A 76 -12.47 2.35 14.08
CA SER A 76 -12.02 3.35 13.10
C SER A 76 -12.29 2.87 11.67
N LEU A 77 -11.86 1.66 11.31
CA LEU A 77 -12.11 1.05 9.99
C LEU A 77 -13.59 1.15 9.59
N PHE A 78 -14.49 0.71 10.47
CA PHE A 78 -15.92 0.66 10.15
C PHE A 78 -16.60 2.02 10.21
N SER A 79 -16.25 2.90 11.15
CA SER A 79 -16.88 4.23 11.24
C SER A 79 -16.38 5.22 10.20
N GLN A 80 -15.16 5.03 9.70
CA GLN A 80 -14.57 5.89 8.67
C GLN A 80 -14.95 5.46 7.26
N SER A 81 -15.61 4.30 7.10
CA SER A 81 -16.07 3.81 5.80
C SER A 81 -17.52 4.19 5.53
N THR A 82 -17.86 4.48 4.28
CA THR A 82 -19.26 4.61 3.85
C THR A 82 -19.93 3.24 3.74
N GLU A 83 -21.26 3.21 3.64
CA GLU A 83 -22.00 1.95 3.50
C GLU A 83 -21.67 1.27 2.15
N GLU A 84 -21.42 2.04 1.09
CA GLU A 84 -20.98 1.54 -0.22
C GLU A 84 -19.58 0.90 -0.12
N GLU A 85 -18.67 1.51 0.63
CA GLU A 85 -17.35 0.93 0.88
C GLU A 85 -17.45 -0.38 1.67
N LEU A 86 -18.29 -0.39 2.71
CA LEU A 86 -18.55 -1.55 3.56
C LEU A 86 -19.14 -2.75 2.81
N GLN A 87 -19.89 -2.53 1.73
CA GLN A 87 -20.43 -3.60 0.88
C GLN A 87 -19.34 -4.27 0.04
N GLU A 88 -18.30 -3.51 -0.28
CA GLU A 88 -17.22 -3.87 -1.20
C GLU A 88 -15.94 -4.33 -0.50
N MET A 89 -15.94 -4.36 0.84
CA MET A 89 -14.79 -4.81 1.62
C MET A 89 -15.11 -5.91 2.64
N VAL A 90 -14.06 -6.67 2.98
CA VAL A 90 -14.05 -7.62 4.10
C VAL A 90 -12.81 -7.39 4.95
N VAL A 91 -12.97 -7.31 6.27
CA VAL A 91 -11.87 -7.22 7.23
C VAL A 91 -11.56 -8.61 7.76
N VAL A 92 -10.29 -9.00 7.73
CA VAL A 92 -9.81 -10.30 8.23
C VAL A 92 -8.82 -10.04 9.36
N VAL A 93 -9.16 -10.54 10.56
CA VAL A 93 -8.31 -10.45 11.73
C VAL A 93 -7.74 -11.83 12.04
N HIS A 94 -6.43 -11.98 11.92
CA HIS A 94 -5.72 -13.15 12.43
C HIS A 94 -5.42 -12.95 13.92
N LEU A 95 -6.14 -13.66 14.79
CA LEU A 95 -5.83 -13.73 16.22
C LEU A 95 -4.68 -14.73 16.38
N ALA A 96 -3.46 -14.19 16.41
CA ALA A 96 -2.23 -14.95 16.25
C ALA A 96 -1.50 -15.20 17.58
N ASP A 97 -2.15 -15.00 18.73
CA ASP A 97 -1.49 -15.24 20.01
C ASP A 97 -1.21 -16.73 20.23
N THR A 98 -0.15 -17.04 20.98
CA THR A 98 0.18 -18.43 21.33
C THR A 98 -0.75 -19.04 22.36
N ASP A 99 -1.54 -18.25 23.11
CA ASP A 99 -2.59 -18.72 24.02
C ASP A 99 -3.93 -18.85 23.26
N PRO A 100 -4.39 -20.09 22.92
CA PRO A 100 -5.67 -20.28 22.22
C PRO A 100 -6.86 -19.79 23.04
N GLY A 101 -6.77 -19.87 24.37
CA GLY A 101 -7.80 -19.35 25.26
C GLY A 101 -7.92 -17.82 25.19
N TRP A 102 -6.80 -17.12 25.02
CA TRP A 102 -6.82 -15.68 24.75
C TRP A 102 -7.46 -15.37 23.40
N ASN A 103 -7.10 -16.10 22.34
CA ASN A 103 -7.68 -15.94 21.01
C ASN A 103 -9.21 -16.10 21.05
N VAL A 104 -9.72 -17.15 21.71
CA VAL A 104 -11.17 -17.38 21.84
C VAL A 104 -11.86 -16.27 22.64
N ARG A 105 -11.29 -15.82 23.76
CA ARG A 105 -11.85 -14.71 24.56
C ARG A 105 -11.92 -13.41 23.77
N VAL A 106 -10.86 -13.09 23.03
CA VAL A 106 -10.83 -11.90 22.17
C VAL A 106 -11.85 -12.05 21.04
N ALA A 107 -11.93 -13.21 20.39
CA ALA A 107 -12.91 -13.47 19.35
C ALA A 107 -14.35 -13.24 19.84
N LEU A 108 -14.70 -13.77 21.02
CA LEU A 108 -16.01 -13.55 21.63
C LEU A 108 -16.29 -12.07 21.92
N SER A 109 -15.32 -11.35 22.49
CA SER A 109 -15.46 -9.92 22.80
C SER A 109 -15.66 -9.08 21.53
N ILE A 110 -14.85 -9.32 20.50
CA ILE A 110 -14.97 -8.65 19.20
C ILE A 110 -16.29 -9.02 18.52
N ALA A 111 -16.69 -10.29 18.58
CA ALA A 111 -17.93 -10.75 17.96
C ALA A 111 -19.17 -10.12 18.60
N GLN A 112 -19.17 -9.91 19.91
CA GLN A 112 -20.23 -9.18 20.60
C GLN A 112 -20.26 -7.71 20.18
N LYS A 113 -19.10 -7.04 20.17
CA LYS A 113 -19.01 -5.59 19.87
C LYS A 113 -19.31 -5.27 18.41
N PHE A 114 -18.91 -6.14 17.48
CA PHE A 114 -19.03 -5.93 16.03
C PHE A 114 -19.97 -6.94 15.36
N ALA A 115 -20.97 -7.46 16.09
CA ALA A 115 -21.90 -8.48 15.63
C ALA A 115 -22.54 -8.16 14.28
N ARG A 116 -22.93 -6.89 14.08
CA ARG A 116 -23.50 -6.43 12.79
C ARG A 116 -22.53 -6.66 11.62
N HIS A 117 -21.25 -6.35 11.78
CA HIS A 117 -20.26 -6.51 10.71
C HIS A 117 -19.97 -7.99 10.44
N ILE A 118 -20.01 -8.84 11.46
CA ILE A 118 -19.90 -10.30 11.31
C ILE A 118 -21.09 -10.86 10.54
N LEU A 119 -22.32 -10.52 10.95
CA LEU A 119 -23.55 -11.00 10.31
C LEU A 119 -23.67 -10.57 8.84
N LEU A 120 -23.15 -9.39 8.50
CA LEU A 120 -23.11 -8.87 7.14
C LEU A 120 -21.92 -9.40 6.31
N GLY A 121 -21.10 -10.30 6.86
CA GLY A 121 -19.93 -10.86 6.16
C GLY A 121 -18.82 -9.83 5.90
N ARG A 122 -18.73 -8.79 6.73
CA ARG A 122 -17.74 -7.69 6.65
C ARG A 122 -16.54 -7.90 7.57
N LEU A 123 -16.64 -8.82 8.53
CA LEU A 123 -15.58 -9.12 9.50
C LEU A 123 -15.43 -10.65 9.65
N LEU A 124 -14.20 -11.12 9.51
CA LEU A 124 -13.77 -12.49 9.74
C LEU A 124 -12.72 -12.51 10.84
N LEU A 125 -12.92 -13.37 11.83
CA LEU A 125 -11.92 -13.65 12.87
C LEU A 125 -11.39 -15.05 12.64
N ILE A 126 -10.08 -15.15 12.42
CA ILE A 126 -9.41 -16.42 12.12
C ILE A 126 -8.28 -16.69 13.10
N HIS A 127 -7.91 -17.96 13.22
CA HIS A 127 -6.74 -18.41 13.92
C HIS A 127 -6.07 -19.54 13.15
N ALA A 128 -4.76 -19.43 12.92
CA ALA A 128 -3.94 -20.53 12.44
C ALA A 128 -3.39 -21.31 13.66
N PRO A 129 -3.67 -22.61 13.78
CA PRO A 129 -3.16 -23.45 14.86
C PRO A 129 -1.64 -23.41 14.97
N HIS A 130 -1.10 -23.48 16.20
CA HIS A 130 0.34 -23.39 16.44
C HIS A 130 1.11 -24.58 15.84
N GLU A 131 0.46 -25.73 15.70
CA GLU A 131 1.01 -26.97 15.15
C GLU A 131 1.42 -26.81 13.67
N LEU A 132 0.89 -25.79 12.99
CA LEU A 132 1.23 -25.47 11.61
C LEU A 132 2.43 -24.52 11.49
N TYR A 133 2.89 -23.92 12.59
CA TYR A 133 4.03 -23.02 12.58
C TYR A 133 5.32 -23.82 12.36
N PRO A 134 6.26 -23.32 11.55
CA PRO A 134 7.59 -23.90 11.50
C PRO A 134 8.33 -23.65 12.83
N THR A 135 9.44 -24.35 13.05
CA THR A 135 10.15 -24.25 14.33
C THR A 135 10.58 -22.82 14.64
N LEU A 136 10.21 -22.33 15.82
CA LEU A 136 10.62 -21.01 16.33
C LEU A 136 11.79 -21.11 17.31
N GLU A 137 12.46 -22.27 17.35
CA GLU A 137 13.62 -22.55 18.18
C GLU A 137 14.88 -22.70 17.30
N GLY A 138 16.04 -22.32 17.84
CA GLY A 138 17.31 -22.43 17.11
C GLY A 138 17.43 -21.51 15.89
N LEU A 139 16.67 -20.40 15.88
CA LEU A 139 16.60 -19.45 14.77
C LEU A 139 17.94 -18.77 14.48
N LYS A 140 18.17 -18.42 13.20
CA LYS A 140 19.36 -17.70 12.76
C LYS A 140 19.44 -16.29 13.37
N ARG A 141 20.62 -15.91 13.86
CA ARG A 141 20.87 -14.60 14.50
C ARG A 141 21.64 -13.66 13.57
N ASN A 142 21.12 -13.44 12.37
CA ASN A 142 21.81 -12.69 11.30
C ASN A 142 22.15 -11.23 11.66
N PHE A 143 21.43 -10.61 12.62
CA PHE A 143 21.59 -9.21 13.00
C PHE A 143 22.03 -9.00 14.45
N ASN A 144 22.52 -10.06 15.12
CA ASN A 144 22.89 -10.04 16.55
C ASN A 144 21.77 -9.58 17.50
N ASP A 145 20.51 -9.64 17.07
CA ASP A 145 19.36 -9.41 17.92
C ASP A 145 19.30 -10.42 19.08
N PRO A 146 18.74 -10.03 20.24
CA PRO A 146 18.39 -10.97 21.32
C PRO A 146 17.48 -12.08 20.80
N GLU A 147 17.61 -13.29 21.37
CA GLU A 147 16.86 -14.47 20.93
C GLU A 147 15.34 -14.24 20.94
N GLU A 148 14.81 -13.60 21.98
CA GLU A 148 13.38 -13.24 22.05
C GLU A 148 12.93 -12.36 20.89
N ARG A 149 13.77 -11.40 20.47
CA ARG A 149 13.47 -10.50 19.35
C ARG A 149 13.50 -11.25 18.03
N VAL A 150 14.45 -12.18 17.86
CA VAL A 150 14.52 -13.07 16.69
C VAL A 150 13.27 -13.94 16.63
N ARG A 151 12.89 -14.57 17.74
CA ARG A 151 11.67 -15.38 17.83
C ARG A 151 10.42 -14.56 17.50
N PHE A 152 10.32 -13.35 18.04
CA PHE A 152 9.20 -12.45 17.79
C PHE A 152 9.07 -12.07 16.32
N ARG A 153 10.14 -11.56 15.69
CA ARG A 153 10.11 -11.15 14.27
C ARG A 153 9.85 -12.33 13.34
N SER A 154 10.41 -13.50 13.65
CA SER A 154 10.20 -14.71 12.86
C SER A 154 8.78 -15.24 12.97
N LYS A 155 8.19 -15.23 14.16
CA LYS A 155 6.78 -15.54 14.35
C LYS A 155 5.89 -14.56 13.58
N GLN A 156 6.19 -13.27 13.63
CA GLN A 156 5.42 -12.24 12.92
C GLN A 156 5.39 -12.47 11.40
N ASN A 157 6.51 -12.91 10.80
CA ASN A 157 6.55 -13.31 9.39
C ASN A 157 5.55 -14.44 9.08
N VAL A 158 5.50 -15.47 9.94
CA VAL A 158 4.57 -16.60 9.82
C VAL A 158 3.12 -16.15 10.03
N ASP A 159 2.85 -15.29 11.02
CA ASP A 159 1.53 -14.73 11.30
C ASP A 159 0.94 -14.04 10.07
N TYR A 160 1.76 -13.25 9.37
CA TYR A 160 1.38 -12.57 8.13
C TYR A 160 1.29 -13.53 6.95
N ALA A 161 2.19 -14.51 6.83
CA ALA A 161 2.10 -15.51 5.78
C ALA A 161 0.75 -16.24 5.79
N PHE A 162 0.30 -16.68 6.96
CA PHE A 162 -1.00 -17.34 7.14
C PHE A 162 -2.19 -16.40 6.90
N LEU A 163 -2.10 -15.16 7.33
CA LEU A 163 -3.15 -14.17 7.03
C LEU A 163 -3.29 -13.91 5.53
N LEU A 164 -2.17 -13.77 4.82
CA LEU A 164 -2.14 -13.52 3.38
C LEU A 164 -2.67 -14.72 2.59
N ASP A 165 -2.27 -15.93 2.97
CA ASP A 165 -2.72 -17.17 2.35
C ASP A 165 -4.24 -17.35 2.49
N PHE A 166 -4.78 -17.16 3.71
CA PHE A 166 -6.23 -17.17 3.94
C PHE A 166 -6.97 -16.12 3.09
N ALA A 167 -6.41 -14.90 2.98
CA ALA A 167 -7.06 -13.79 2.32
C ALA A 167 -6.99 -13.83 0.78
N ALA A 168 -6.14 -14.69 0.20
CA ALA A 168 -5.79 -14.69 -1.22
C ALA A 168 -6.98 -14.74 -2.18
N ASN A 169 -8.08 -15.41 -1.78
CA ASN A 169 -9.24 -15.59 -2.64
C ASN A 169 -10.47 -14.76 -2.22
N LEU A 170 -10.35 -13.87 -1.24
CA LEU A 170 -11.50 -13.12 -0.69
C LEU A 170 -11.85 -11.87 -1.51
N SER A 171 -10.88 -11.32 -2.23
CA SER A 171 -11.03 -10.02 -2.90
C SER A 171 -10.18 -9.90 -4.17
N SER A 172 -10.32 -8.78 -4.88
CA SER A 172 -9.42 -8.38 -5.98
C SER A 172 -8.11 -7.77 -5.49
N TYR A 173 -8.17 -6.98 -4.40
CA TYR A 173 -7.03 -6.32 -3.77
C TYR A 173 -6.96 -6.64 -2.28
N TYR A 174 -5.76 -6.64 -1.72
CA TYR A 174 -5.51 -6.84 -0.30
C TYR A 174 -4.72 -5.68 0.28
N LEU A 175 -5.18 -5.15 1.40
CA LEU A 175 -4.54 -4.09 2.17
C LEU A 175 -4.04 -4.66 3.51
N MET A 176 -2.73 -4.59 3.73
CA MET A 176 -2.11 -4.92 5.01
C MET A 176 -2.13 -3.71 5.95
N ILE A 177 -2.61 -3.89 7.17
CA ILE A 177 -2.50 -2.91 8.27
C ILE A 177 -2.14 -3.61 9.60
N GLU A 178 -1.97 -2.83 10.66
CA GLU A 178 -1.78 -3.31 12.03
C GLU A 178 -3.05 -3.19 12.87
N ASP A 179 -3.06 -3.82 14.04
CA ASP A 179 -4.17 -3.79 14.99
C ASP A 179 -4.16 -2.54 15.92
N ASP A 180 -3.29 -1.57 15.65
CA ASP A 180 -3.15 -0.30 16.35
C ASP A 180 -3.07 0.90 15.39
N VAL A 181 -3.92 0.89 14.36
CA VAL A 181 -4.04 1.92 13.33
C VAL A 181 -5.36 2.70 13.45
N TRP A 182 -5.30 3.98 13.13
CA TRP A 182 -6.44 4.86 12.83
C TRP A 182 -6.54 5.10 11.32
N CYS A 183 -7.74 4.97 10.76
CA CYS A 183 -8.00 5.12 9.33
C CYS A 183 -8.47 6.54 8.97
N ALA A 184 -8.09 7.02 7.80
CA ALA A 184 -8.68 8.19 7.17
C ALA A 184 -10.12 7.92 6.74
N ARG A 185 -10.95 8.96 6.72
CA ARG A 185 -12.31 8.90 6.22
C ARG A 185 -12.33 8.50 4.74
N SER A 186 -13.19 7.54 4.39
CA SER A 186 -13.38 7.03 3.03
C SER A 186 -12.08 6.55 2.37
N PHE A 187 -11.22 5.88 3.15
CA PHE A 187 -9.93 5.39 2.68
C PHE A 187 -10.05 4.43 1.49
N LEU A 188 -11.12 3.63 1.39
CA LEU A 188 -11.29 2.71 0.27
C LEU A 188 -11.54 3.47 -1.04
N THR A 189 -12.29 4.57 -0.98
CA THR A 189 -12.51 5.48 -2.10
C THR A 189 -11.19 6.13 -2.53
N ALA A 190 -10.38 6.57 -1.57
CA ALA A 190 -9.03 7.08 -1.86
C ALA A 190 -8.14 6.03 -2.55
N ILE A 191 -8.15 4.78 -2.06
CA ILE A 191 -7.44 3.65 -2.67
C ILE A 191 -7.94 3.40 -4.10
N ARG A 192 -9.25 3.48 -4.35
CA ARG A 192 -9.82 3.32 -5.71
C ARG A 192 -9.32 4.39 -6.67
N LYS A 193 -9.25 5.66 -6.24
CA LYS A 193 -8.68 6.74 -7.06
C LYS A 193 -7.21 6.48 -7.38
N ALA A 194 -6.43 6.07 -6.38
CA ALA A 194 -5.03 5.70 -6.56
C ALA A 194 -4.88 4.55 -7.57
N LEU A 195 -5.67 3.47 -7.45
CA LEU A 195 -5.68 2.36 -8.40
C LEU A 195 -6.04 2.81 -9.82
N ALA A 196 -7.06 3.66 -9.97
CA ALA A 196 -7.44 4.21 -11.27
C ALA A 196 -6.31 5.03 -11.91
N SER A 197 -5.55 5.79 -11.11
CA SER A 197 -4.37 6.52 -11.61
C SER A 197 -3.23 5.62 -12.08
N GLN A 198 -3.21 4.36 -11.64
CA GLN A 198 -2.22 3.34 -12.00
C GLN A 198 -2.72 2.37 -13.09
N GLU A 199 -3.84 2.67 -13.74
CA GLU A 199 -4.38 1.83 -14.81
C GLU A 199 -3.36 1.67 -15.95
N GLY A 200 -3.10 0.42 -16.35
CA GLY A 200 -2.12 0.08 -17.39
C GLY A 200 -0.65 0.05 -16.91
N SER A 201 -0.37 0.42 -15.66
CA SER A 201 0.96 0.26 -15.06
C SER A 201 1.11 -1.10 -14.36
N ASN A 202 2.34 -1.62 -14.31
CA ASN A 202 2.66 -2.83 -13.54
C ASN A 202 3.31 -2.43 -12.21
N TRP A 203 2.74 -2.88 -11.10
CA TRP A 203 3.26 -2.63 -9.76
C TRP A 203 3.09 -3.87 -8.88
N ALA A 204 4.04 -4.06 -7.97
CA ALA A 204 4.04 -5.11 -6.96
C ALA A 204 3.41 -4.65 -5.64
N THR A 205 3.58 -3.37 -5.27
CA THR A 205 3.01 -2.80 -4.04
C THR A 205 2.75 -1.31 -4.19
N LEU A 206 1.57 -0.87 -3.77
CA LEU A 206 1.25 0.55 -3.54
C LEU A 206 1.22 0.83 -2.04
N GLU A 207 1.69 2.00 -1.62
CA GLU A 207 1.79 2.35 -0.20
C GLU A 207 0.92 3.56 0.16
N PHE A 208 0.19 3.47 1.28
CA PHE A 208 -0.70 4.51 1.80
C PHE A 208 -0.29 4.97 3.21
N SER A 209 0.92 4.61 3.64
CA SER A 209 1.62 5.13 4.81
C SER A 209 3.13 4.93 4.61
N LYS A 210 3.94 5.77 5.26
CA LYS A 210 5.40 5.57 5.32
C LYS A 210 5.83 4.56 6.41
N LEU A 211 4.90 4.14 7.26
CA LEU A 211 5.20 3.36 8.47
C LEU A 211 5.21 1.86 8.19
N GLY A 212 6.41 1.27 8.11
CA GLY A 212 6.61 -0.19 8.15
C GLY A 212 5.74 -0.93 7.13
N TYR A 213 4.86 -1.81 7.62
CA TYR A 213 3.91 -2.61 6.84
C TYR A 213 2.47 -2.05 6.85
N ILE A 214 2.24 -0.90 7.47
CA ILE A 214 0.93 -0.23 7.46
C ILE A 214 0.64 0.31 6.06
N GLY A 215 -0.58 0.05 5.58
CA GLY A 215 -1.08 0.66 4.34
C GLY A 215 -0.44 0.09 3.08
N LYS A 216 0.04 -1.16 3.09
CA LYS A 216 0.60 -1.81 1.91
C LYS A 216 -0.50 -2.53 1.13
N LEU A 217 -0.71 -2.13 -0.12
CA LEU A 217 -1.71 -2.69 -1.01
C LEU A 217 -1.08 -3.63 -2.03
N TYR A 218 -1.69 -4.79 -2.21
CA TYR A 218 -1.28 -5.83 -3.14
C TYR A 218 -2.45 -6.26 -4.03
N HIS A 219 -2.14 -6.77 -5.22
CA HIS A 219 -3.09 -7.58 -5.96
C HIS A 219 -3.32 -8.90 -5.21
N SER A 220 -4.58 -9.32 -5.06
CA SER A 220 -4.88 -10.56 -4.33
C SER A 220 -4.28 -11.81 -5.01
N SER A 221 -4.06 -11.75 -6.32
CA SER A 221 -3.40 -12.80 -7.11
C SER A 221 -1.93 -13.02 -6.71
N ASP A 222 -1.27 -12.02 -6.11
CA ASP A 222 0.12 -12.13 -5.67
C ASP A 222 0.26 -12.65 -4.23
N LEU A 223 -0.84 -12.71 -3.45
CA LEU A 223 -0.78 -13.11 -2.04
C LEU A 223 -0.23 -14.52 -1.82
N PRO A 224 -0.58 -15.55 -2.61
CA PRO A 224 0.02 -16.87 -2.42
C PRO A 224 1.54 -16.86 -2.58
N ARG A 225 2.06 -16.02 -3.50
CA ARG A 225 3.50 -15.86 -3.70
C ARG A 225 4.12 -15.09 -2.53
N LEU A 226 3.48 -14.02 -2.07
CA LEU A 226 3.97 -13.24 -0.94
C LEU A 226 3.95 -14.03 0.37
N ALA A 227 2.88 -14.80 0.63
CA ALA A 227 2.76 -15.68 1.78
C ALA A 227 3.92 -16.70 1.82
N ARG A 228 4.17 -17.38 0.69
CA ARG A 228 5.31 -18.31 0.55
C ARG A 228 6.64 -17.62 0.73
N PHE A 229 6.79 -16.38 0.24
CA PHE A 229 8.02 -15.62 0.40
C PHE A 229 8.29 -15.27 1.87
N LEU A 230 7.29 -14.78 2.60
CA LEU A 230 7.42 -14.50 4.04
C LEU A 230 7.70 -15.77 4.83
N LEU A 231 7.03 -16.88 4.48
CA LEU A 231 7.27 -18.16 5.12
C LEU A 231 8.67 -18.69 4.83
N LEU A 232 9.14 -18.64 3.58
CA LEU A 232 10.47 -19.13 3.21
C LEU A 232 11.60 -18.37 3.92
N PHE A 233 11.43 -17.07 4.14
CA PHE A 233 12.45 -16.22 4.75
C PHE A 233 12.15 -15.83 6.20
N TYR A 234 11.27 -16.56 6.88
CA TYR A 234 10.80 -16.19 8.22
C TYR A 234 11.93 -16.07 9.25
N GLN A 235 13.01 -16.86 9.10
CA GLN A 235 14.17 -16.83 9.99
C GLN A 235 15.18 -15.73 9.63
N GLU A 236 15.13 -15.21 8.40
CA GLU A 236 16.22 -14.38 7.88
C GLU A 236 16.14 -12.95 8.37
N MET A 237 15.01 -12.26 8.13
CA MET A 237 14.86 -10.83 8.41
C MET A 237 13.42 -10.46 8.83
N PRO A 238 13.22 -9.31 9.50
CA PRO A 238 11.88 -8.79 9.81
C PRO A 238 10.98 -8.64 8.57
N CYS A 239 9.66 -8.69 8.77
CA CYS A 239 8.66 -8.63 7.70
C CYS A 239 8.79 -7.36 6.85
N ASP A 240 8.93 -6.20 7.47
CA ASP A 240 9.10 -4.91 6.79
C ASP A 240 10.26 -4.91 5.80
N TRP A 241 11.37 -5.58 6.13
CA TRP A 241 12.51 -5.71 5.22
C TRP A 241 12.23 -6.71 4.11
N LEU A 242 11.58 -7.83 4.43
CA LEU A 242 11.15 -8.81 3.43
C LEU A 242 10.22 -8.18 2.38
N LEU A 243 9.25 -7.35 2.79
CA LEU A 243 8.35 -6.68 1.84
C LEU A 243 9.10 -5.78 0.86
N VAL A 244 10.16 -5.10 1.31
CA VAL A 244 11.06 -4.34 0.43
C VAL A 244 11.74 -5.26 -0.57
N HIS A 245 12.29 -6.40 -0.15
CA HIS A 245 12.92 -7.36 -1.07
C HIS A 245 11.93 -7.98 -2.06
N PHE A 246 10.73 -8.33 -1.61
CA PHE A 246 9.67 -8.85 -2.48
C PHE A 246 9.34 -7.88 -3.62
N ARG A 247 9.17 -6.60 -3.31
CA ARG A 247 8.93 -5.53 -4.29
C ARG A 247 10.06 -5.45 -5.32
N HIS A 248 11.32 -5.48 -4.88
CA HIS A 248 12.49 -5.44 -5.77
C HIS A 248 12.59 -6.67 -6.67
N LEU A 249 12.30 -7.86 -6.14
CA LEU A 249 12.30 -9.11 -6.92
C LEU A 249 11.23 -9.11 -8.02
N LEU A 250 10.11 -8.42 -7.79
CA LEU A 250 9.07 -8.18 -8.80
C LEU A 250 9.36 -6.96 -9.69
N THR A 251 10.62 -6.54 -9.76
CA THR A 251 11.14 -5.48 -10.65
C THR A 251 10.62 -4.07 -10.37
N GLN A 252 9.89 -3.86 -9.28
CA GLN A 252 9.52 -2.52 -8.81
C GLN A 252 10.62 -1.98 -7.88
N LYS A 253 11.53 -1.17 -8.44
CA LYS A 253 12.61 -0.53 -7.68
C LYS A 253 12.09 0.59 -6.78
N ASP A 254 11.30 1.48 -7.37
CA ASP A 254 10.82 2.68 -6.72
C ASP A 254 9.61 2.41 -5.83
N VAL A 255 9.53 3.16 -4.73
CA VAL A 255 8.37 3.16 -3.85
C VAL A 255 7.26 3.97 -4.52
N ILE A 256 6.07 3.38 -4.70
CA ILE A 256 4.88 4.09 -5.17
C ILE A 256 4.00 4.37 -3.95
N ARG A 257 4.33 5.45 -3.22
CA ARG A 257 3.64 5.85 -1.98
C ARG A 257 2.75 7.05 -2.20
N PHE A 258 1.47 6.92 -1.95
CA PHE A 258 0.45 7.95 -2.11
C PHE A 258 0.40 8.91 -0.92
N LYS A 259 0.25 10.21 -1.20
CA LYS A 259 0.02 11.26 -0.22
C LYS A 259 -1.37 11.89 -0.39
N PRO A 260 -2.03 12.31 0.69
CA PRO A 260 -1.67 12.09 2.10
C PRO A 260 -1.76 10.61 2.52
N SER A 261 -1.07 10.25 3.60
CA SER A 261 -1.19 8.92 4.20
C SER A 261 -2.62 8.68 4.68
N LEU A 262 -3.14 7.47 4.46
CA LEU A 262 -4.51 7.09 4.82
C LEU A 262 -4.58 6.39 6.18
N PHE A 263 -3.44 6.09 6.79
CA PHE A 263 -3.35 5.31 8.01
C PHE A 263 -2.34 5.93 8.97
N GLN A 264 -2.73 6.04 10.23
CA GLN A 264 -1.92 6.58 11.31
C GLN A 264 -1.77 5.55 12.41
N HIS A 265 -0.54 5.25 12.81
CA HIS A 265 -0.28 4.41 13.98
C HIS A 265 -0.73 5.14 15.26
N MET A 266 -1.51 4.48 16.10
CA MET A 266 -2.04 5.01 17.37
C MET A 266 -1.56 4.22 18.60
N GLY A 267 -0.75 3.17 18.40
CA GLY A 267 -0.22 2.32 19.45
C GLY A 267 0.86 3.03 20.28
N LEU A 268 0.58 3.34 21.55
CA LEU A 268 1.61 3.89 22.44
C LEU A 268 2.60 2.81 22.94
N TYR A 269 2.16 1.54 23.00
CA TYR A 269 2.97 0.43 23.51
C TYR A 269 3.11 -0.66 22.45
N SER A 270 4.36 -1.03 22.14
CA SER A 270 4.68 -2.11 21.22
C SER A 270 4.19 -3.47 21.73
N SER A 271 3.79 -4.34 20.81
CA SER A 271 3.56 -5.77 21.08
C SER A 271 4.83 -6.49 21.52
N PHE A 272 6.01 -6.03 21.08
CA PHE A 272 7.29 -6.51 21.60
C PHE A 272 7.66 -5.79 22.91
N GLN A 273 7.56 -6.52 24.02
CA GLN A 273 7.96 -6.10 25.38
C GLN A 273 7.25 -4.85 25.93
N GLY A 274 6.21 -4.31 25.28
CA GLY A 274 5.46 -3.15 25.79
C GLY A 274 6.26 -1.84 25.78
N THR A 275 7.28 -1.74 24.92
CA THR A 275 8.11 -0.53 24.78
C THR A 275 7.29 0.65 24.26
N VAL A 276 7.61 1.88 24.69
CA VAL A 276 6.88 3.07 24.23
C VAL A 276 7.21 3.33 22.76
N ASN A 277 6.17 3.35 21.92
CA ASN A 277 6.25 3.67 20.50
C ASN A 277 5.50 4.98 20.23
N ARG A 278 6.16 5.92 19.54
CA ARG A 278 5.59 7.23 19.15
C ARG A 278 5.76 7.49 17.65
N LEU A 279 5.76 6.41 16.87
CA LEU A 279 5.80 6.53 15.42
C LEU A 279 4.55 7.23 14.92
N GLU A 280 4.76 8.35 14.21
CA GLU A 280 3.72 9.14 13.58
C GLU A 280 3.99 9.32 12.08
N ASP A 281 2.91 9.39 11.29
CA ASP A 281 2.97 9.68 9.88
C ASP A 281 2.58 11.15 9.66
N ASP A 282 3.57 12.01 9.40
CA ASP A 282 3.39 13.46 9.23
C ASP A 282 2.58 13.82 7.98
N ASP A 283 2.50 12.91 7.01
CA ASP A 283 1.67 13.04 5.82
C ASP A 283 0.23 12.57 6.06
N PHE A 284 -0.14 12.08 7.26
CA PHE A 284 -1.49 11.58 7.55
C PHE A 284 -2.57 12.68 7.52
N GLN A 285 -3.65 12.42 6.78
CA GLN A 285 -4.79 13.32 6.72
C GLN A 285 -6.10 12.59 7.05
N ALA A 286 -6.68 12.90 8.20
CA ALA A 286 -7.89 12.23 8.71
C ALA A 286 -9.12 12.40 7.80
N ASP A 287 -9.20 13.52 7.06
CA ASP A 287 -10.27 13.78 6.10
C ASP A 287 -9.71 13.73 4.67
N ALA A 288 -9.85 12.57 4.03
CA ALA A 288 -9.39 12.29 2.66
C ALA A 288 -10.49 12.54 1.61
N LEU A 289 -11.55 13.30 1.93
CA LEU A 289 -12.65 13.55 1.00
C LEU A 289 -12.27 14.49 -0.17
N ASP A 290 -11.31 15.41 0.02
CA ASP A 290 -10.86 16.37 -1.02
C ASP A 290 -9.62 15.85 -1.77
N LEU A 291 -9.50 14.53 -1.99
CA LEU A 291 -8.44 13.99 -2.84
C LEU A 291 -8.75 14.18 -4.32
N PRO A 292 -7.76 14.59 -5.13
CA PRO A 292 -7.95 14.73 -6.56
C PRO A 292 -8.18 13.39 -7.24
N ASP A 293 -8.80 13.43 -8.41
CA ASP A 293 -9.07 12.26 -9.23
C ASP A 293 -7.86 11.90 -10.12
N ASN A 294 -7.12 12.91 -10.57
CA ASN A 294 -5.97 12.81 -11.48
C ASN A 294 -6.13 11.70 -12.55
N PRO A 295 -7.04 11.89 -13.54
CA PRO A 295 -7.26 10.93 -14.61
C PRO A 295 -5.98 10.50 -15.33
N PRO A 296 -5.88 9.25 -15.82
CA PRO A 296 -4.70 8.77 -16.55
C PRO A 296 -4.27 9.72 -17.67
N ALA A 297 -2.98 10.09 -17.67
CA ALA A 297 -2.46 11.10 -18.58
C ALA A 297 -1.00 10.84 -18.96
N SER A 298 -0.59 11.37 -20.12
CA SER A 298 0.81 11.49 -20.51
C SER A 298 1.31 12.91 -20.19
N LEU A 299 2.51 13.01 -19.64
CA LEU A 299 3.08 14.28 -19.17
C LEU A 299 4.33 14.65 -19.93
N TYR A 300 4.39 15.91 -20.34
CA TYR A 300 5.46 16.47 -21.15
C TYR A 300 5.90 17.81 -20.60
N SER A 301 7.19 18.11 -20.72
CA SER A 301 7.70 19.45 -20.47
C SER A 301 8.66 19.85 -21.58
N SER A 302 8.65 21.13 -21.93
CA SER A 302 9.68 21.72 -22.79
C SER A 302 10.93 22.13 -22.01
N MET A 303 10.91 22.06 -20.69
CA MET A 303 12.03 22.39 -19.82
C MET A 303 12.94 21.17 -19.64
N ALA A 304 14.25 21.38 -19.50
CA ALA A 304 15.17 20.29 -19.25
C ALA A 304 14.95 19.74 -17.83
N VAL A 305 14.78 18.43 -17.71
CA VAL A 305 14.54 17.76 -16.42
C VAL A 305 15.84 17.68 -15.61
N PHE A 306 15.79 18.00 -14.32
CA PHE A 306 16.90 17.71 -13.41
C PHE A 306 16.83 16.25 -12.95
N GLU A 307 17.89 15.49 -13.22
CA GLU A 307 18.07 14.10 -12.80
C GLU A 307 16.82 13.22 -13.05
N HIS A 308 16.20 12.75 -11.98
CA HIS A 308 15.08 11.80 -11.96
C HIS A 308 13.76 12.49 -11.55
N TYR A 309 13.67 13.83 -11.61
CA TYR A 309 12.50 14.63 -11.24
C TYR A 309 11.55 14.85 -12.42
N GLU A 310 11.13 13.75 -13.04
CA GLU A 310 10.34 13.73 -14.28
C GLU A 310 8.94 14.34 -14.15
N PRO A 311 8.32 14.78 -15.27
CA PRO A 311 6.99 15.40 -15.25
C PRO A 311 5.90 14.59 -14.54
N LEU A 312 5.92 13.26 -14.66
CA LEU A 312 4.95 12.37 -14.02
C LEU A 312 4.86 12.59 -12.50
N LYS A 313 5.98 12.93 -11.84
CA LYS A 313 6.03 13.13 -10.39
C LYS A 313 5.25 14.34 -9.89
N ALA A 314 4.96 15.32 -10.75
CA ALA A 314 4.14 16.47 -10.36
C ALA A 314 2.63 16.19 -10.42
N TYR A 315 2.20 15.14 -11.12
CA TYR A 315 0.78 14.81 -11.30
C TYR A 315 0.39 13.49 -10.64
N SER A 316 1.37 12.69 -10.26
CA SER A 316 1.13 11.53 -9.42
C SER A 316 0.69 12.00 -8.02
N SER A 317 -0.30 11.33 -7.45
CA SER A 317 -0.54 11.40 -6.01
C SER A 317 0.52 10.60 -5.23
N ALA A 318 1.41 9.88 -5.92
CA ALA A 318 2.61 9.32 -5.33
C ALA A 318 3.66 10.40 -5.01
N GLU A 319 4.47 10.15 -3.98
CA GLU A 319 5.51 11.07 -3.54
C GLU A 319 6.52 11.43 -4.64
N GLY A 320 6.79 12.72 -4.76
CA GLY A 320 7.74 13.28 -5.71
C GLY A 320 7.36 14.69 -6.11
N TYR A 321 8.16 15.27 -7.01
CA TYR A 321 7.83 16.51 -7.70
C TYR A 321 8.57 16.57 -9.03
N PHE A 322 8.10 17.42 -9.94
CA PHE A 322 8.85 17.76 -11.15
C PHE A 322 9.86 18.87 -10.84
N TRP A 323 11.07 18.79 -11.41
CA TRP A 323 12.07 19.86 -11.30
C TRP A 323 12.70 20.16 -12.65
N GLY A 324 12.30 21.29 -13.23
CA GLY A 324 12.73 21.75 -14.54
C GLY A 324 13.75 22.88 -14.46
N LYS A 325 14.77 22.83 -15.31
CA LYS A 325 15.81 23.86 -15.43
C LYS A 325 15.39 24.98 -16.36
N ASP A 326 15.90 26.18 -16.06
CA ASP A 326 15.89 27.37 -16.91
C ASP A 326 14.53 27.67 -17.58
N PRO A 327 13.46 27.88 -16.80
CA PRO A 327 12.13 28.21 -17.33
C PRO A 327 12.16 29.55 -18.10
N ALA A 328 12.04 29.46 -19.43
CA ALA A 328 11.98 30.59 -20.33
C ALA A 328 10.52 31.05 -20.57
N ALA A 329 10.34 32.28 -21.04
CA ALA A 329 9.03 32.73 -21.48
C ALA A 329 8.54 31.84 -22.65
N GLY A 330 7.35 31.26 -22.51
CA GLY A 330 6.79 30.30 -23.46
C GLY A 330 7.11 28.83 -23.14
N SER A 331 7.96 28.53 -22.15
CA SER A 331 8.13 27.15 -21.67
C SER A 331 6.82 26.56 -21.17
N VAL A 332 6.61 25.27 -21.42
CA VAL A 332 5.35 24.58 -21.11
C VAL A 332 5.56 23.30 -20.32
N PHE A 333 4.56 23.00 -19.51
CA PHE A 333 4.32 21.70 -18.92
C PHE A 333 2.91 21.28 -19.34
N SER A 334 2.79 20.17 -20.06
CA SER A 334 1.54 19.68 -20.66
C SER A 334 1.16 18.34 -20.08
N ILE A 335 -0.11 18.22 -19.68
CA ILE A 335 -0.79 16.99 -19.29
C ILE A 335 -1.76 16.68 -20.41
N VAL A 336 -1.65 15.50 -21.02
CA VAL A 336 -2.55 15.04 -22.08
C VAL A 336 -3.32 13.83 -21.55
N PHE A 337 -4.62 13.98 -21.33
CA PHE A 337 -5.42 12.88 -20.82
C PHE A 337 -5.51 11.75 -21.84
N GLN A 338 -5.46 10.51 -21.36
CA GLN A 338 -5.70 9.34 -22.20
C GLN A 338 -7.13 9.39 -22.76
N GLN A 339 -8.09 9.61 -21.86
CA GLN A 339 -9.50 9.86 -22.18
C GLN A 339 -9.90 11.31 -21.82
N PRO A 340 -10.65 12.01 -22.70
CA PRO A 340 -11.13 13.36 -22.39
C PRO A 340 -11.97 13.39 -21.10
N ALA A 341 -11.78 14.42 -20.27
CA ALA A 341 -12.41 14.50 -18.94
C ALA A 341 -13.13 15.83 -18.71
N HIS A 342 -14.23 15.80 -17.96
CA HIS A 342 -14.93 17.01 -17.51
C HIS A 342 -14.24 17.54 -16.24
N VAL A 343 -13.32 18.49 -16.43
CA VAL A 343 -12.52 19.07 -15.34
C VAL A 343 -13.35 20.10 -14.58
N SER A 344 -13.48 19.92 -13.26
CA SER A 344 -14.22 20.84 -12.38
C SER A 344 -13.30 21.73 -11.54
N ARG A 345 -12.12 21.22 -11.17
CA ARG A 345 -11.11 21.96 -10.43
C ARG A 345 -9.71 21.55 -10.87
N VAL A 346 -8.82 22.54 -10.94
CA VAL A 346 -7.38 22.32 -11.06
C VAL A 346 -6.67 23.14 -10.01
N ARG A 347 -5.83 22.49 -9.21
CA ARG A 347 -4.92 23.13 -8.26
C ARG A 347 -3.49 22.78 -8.63
N VAL A 348 -2.62 23.78 -8.66
CA VAL A 348 -1.19 23.63 -8.92
C VAL A 348 -0.41 24.31 -7.81
N LEU A 349 0.49 23.56 -7.18
CA LEU A 349 1.42 24.03 -6.17
C LEU A 349 2.85 23.95 -6.71
N THR A 350 3.57 25.06 -6.71
CA THR A 350 4.99 25.11 -7.14
C THR A 350 5.90 25.49 -5.98
N GLY A 351 7.19 25.20 -6.12
CA GLY A 351 8.19 25.38 -5.07
C GLY A 351 8.21 24.26 -4.05
N SER A 352 9.16 24.33 -3.12
CA SER A 352 9.28 23.40 -1.98
C SER A 352 9.74 24.15 -0.73
N GLU A 353 9.59 23.53 0.45
CA GLU A 353 10.09 24.12 1.69
C GLU A 353 11.61 24.21 1.74
N GLU A 354 12.29 23.19 1.17
CA GLU A 354 13.74 23.09 1.08
C GLU A 354 14.32 24.09 0.07
N ARG A 355 13.63 24.32 -1.05
CA ARG A 355 14.03 25.24 -2.13
C ARG A 355 12.97 26.30 -2.36
N ARG A 356 12.93 27.28 -1.45
CA ARG A 356 11.93 28.36 -1.45
C ARG A 356 11.95 29.28 -2.67
N GLY A 357 13.02 29.28 -3.45
CA GLY A 357 13.17 30.10 -4.66
C GLY A 357 12.58 29.46 -5.93
N ASP A 358 12.42 28.14 -5.95
CA ASP A 358 12.14 27.38 -7.17
C ASP A 358 10.63 27.25 -7.46
N PHE A 359 9.85 28.32 -7.19
CA PHE A 359 8.43 28.37 -7.51
C PHE A 359 8.17 29.15 -8.81
N LEU A 360 6.99 28.97 -9.40
CA LEU A 360 6.63 29.68 -10.62
C LEU A 360 6.29 31.14 -10.32
N ARG A 361 7.14 32.06 -10.79
CA ARG A 361 6.96 33.51 -10.57
C ARG A 361 5.85 34.11 -11.44
N ALA A 362 5.72 33.63 -12.68
CA ALA A 362 4.73 34.14 -13.63
C ALA A 362 4.36 33.06 -14.66
N GLY A 363 3.10 32.65 -14.62
CA GLY A 363 2.55 31.68 -15.56
C GLY A 363 1.04 31.72 -15.62
N VAL A 364 0.49 30.97 -16.58
CA VAL A 364 -0.94 30.77 -16.75
C VAL A 364 -1.27 29.28 -16.80
N LEU A 365 -2.44 28.92 -16.30
CA LEU A 365 -3.06 27.62 -16.51
C LEU A 365 -4.02 27.71 -17.70
N GLU A 366 -3.91 26.77 -18.61
CA GLU A 366 -4.70 26.70 -19.82
C GLU A 366 -5.32 25.31 -19.98
N LEU A 367 -6.59 25.26 -20.41
CA LEU A 367 -7.29 24.01 -20.74
C LEU A 367 -7.41 23.86 -22.25
N GLY A 368 -7.07 22.67 -22.74
CA GLY A 368 -6.82 22.38 -24.14
C GLY A 368 -7.77 21.36 -24.74
N ARG A 369 -8.00 21.50 -26.05
CA ARG A 369 -8.80 20.60 -26.89
C ARG A 369 -8.15 20.40 -28.25
N ARG A 370 -8.64 19.38 -28.95
CA ARG A 370 -8.17 18.96 -30.28
C ARG A 370 -6.72 18.53 -30.18
N ARG A 371 -6.52 17.34 -29.58
CA ARG A 371 -5.24 16.64 -29.45
C ARG A 371 -4.51 16.64 -30.80
N ARG A 372 -3.24 17.01 -30.77
CA ARG A 372 -2.40 17.02 -31.98
C ARG A 372 -2.08 15.59 -32.41
N ARG A 373 -1.65 15.45 -33.67
CA ARG A 373 -1.26 14.16 -34.26
C ARG A 373 -0.09 13.49 -33.55
N ASP A 374 0.80 14.28 -32.93
CA ASP A 374 1.92 13.76 -32.14
C ASP A 374 1.50 13.22 -30.76
N GLY A 375 0.27 13.47 -30.33
CA GLY A 375 -0.26 13.07 -29.02
C GLY A 375 0.38 13.80 -27.83
N ARG A 376 1.22 14.82 -28.05
CA ARG A 376 1.99 15.48 -26.98
C ARG A 376 1.39 16.80 -26.49
N ASP A 377 0.47 17.38 -27.26
CA ASP A 377 -0.14 18.67 -26.94
C ASP A 377 -1.53 18.79 -27.58
N CYS A 378 -2.26 19.84 -27.23
CA CYS A 378 -3.49 20.23 -27.91
C CYS A 378 -3.25 21.40 -28.89
N SER A 379 -4.17 21.61 -29.83
CA SER A 379 -4.05 22.71 -30.80
C SER A 379 -4.80 23.98 -30.36
N THR A 380 -5.81 23.84 -29.51
CA THR A 380 -6.62 24.97 -29.01
C THR A 380 -6.55 25.00 -27.49
N TYR A 381 -6.29 26.18 -26.92
CA TYR A 381 -6.19 26.39 -25.48
C TYR A 381 -6.97 27.62 -25.04
N ILE A 382 -7.57 27.55 -23.85
CA ILE A 382 -8.26 28.65 -23.19
C ILE A 382 -7.57 28.91 -21.84
N PRO A 383 -7.06 30.12 -21.57
CA PRO A 383 -6.54 30.48 -20.26
C PRO A 383 -7.65 30.49 -19.20
N VAL A 384 -7.41 29.83 -18.07
CA VAL A 384 -8.38 29.71 -16.96
C VAL A 384 -7.87 30.27 -15.64
N GLY A 385 -6.60 30.66 -15.57
CA GLY A 385 -6.06 31.33 -14.39
C GLY A 385 -4.60 31.73 -14.54
N THR A 386 -4.16 32.60 -13.64
CA THR A 386 -2.78 33.06 -13.47
C THR A 386 -2.26 32.59 -12.12
N PHE A 387 -0.96 32.30 -12.06
CA PHE A 387 -0.32 31.89 -10.82
C PHE A 387 -0.07 33.09 -9.90
N GLU A 388 -0.35 32.93 -8.61
CA GLU A 388 -0.11 33.91 -7.57
C GLU A 388 0.85 33.30 -6.53
N LYS A 389 2.04 33.89 -6.39
CA LYS A 389 3.09 33.39 -5.48
C LYS A 389 3.33 31.87 -5.62
N GLY A 390 3.39 31.39 -6.86
CA GLY A 390 3.61 29.97 -7.15
C GLY A 390 2.42 29.04 -6.96
N THR A 391 1.23 29.56 -6.65
CA THR A 391 0.03 28.76 -6.44
C THR A 391 -1.08 29.17 -7.39
N LEU A 392 -1.89 28.20 -7.81
CA LEU A 392 -3.14 28.42 -8.54
C LEU A 392 -4.17 27.38 -8.07
N ASP A 393 -5.38 27.83 -7.74
CA ASP A 393 -6.53 26.95 -7.47
C ASP A 393 -7.75 27.52 -8.21
N ARG A 394 -8.21 26.81 -9.23
CA ARG A 394 -9.37 27.19 -10.04
C ARG A 394 -10.44 26.13 -9.93
N ARG A 395 -11.62 26.56 -9.47
CA ARG A 395 -12.82 25.73 -9.24
C ARG A 395 -13.94 26.14 -10.18
N GLY A 396 -14.93 25.27 -10.37
CA GLY A 396 -16.10 25.56 -11.19
C GLY A 396 -15.80 25.60 -12.69
N LEU A 397 -14.72 24.93 -13.12
CA LEU A 397 -14.26 24.92 -14.51
C LEU A 397 -15.27 24.24 -15.45
N GLU A 398 -16.10 23.35 -14.91
CA GLU A 398 -17.17 22.66 -15.63
C GLU A 398 -18.25 23.62 -16.15
N ARG A 399 -18.44 24.78 -15.49
CA ARG A 399 -19.45 25.78 -15.89
C ARG A 399 -18.97 26.70 -17.01
N GLY A 400 -17.66 26.90 -17.14
CA GLY A 400 -17.07 27.83 -18.10
C GLY A 400 -16.63 27.20 -19.42
N ILE A 401 -16.66 25.87 -19.53
CA ILE A 401 -15.99 25.12 -20.59
C ILE A 401 -16.97 24.14 -21.24
N SER A 402 -17.38 24.43 -22.48
CA SER A 402 -18.42 23.64 -23.18
C SER A 402 -17.86 22.33 -23.75
N GLY A 403 -17.86 21.24 -22.97
CA GLY A 403 -17.38 19.91 -23.39
C GLY A 403 -16.07 19.47 -22.74
N PRO A 404 -15.65 18.21 -22.95
CA PRO A 404 -14.53 17.62 -22.22
C PRO A 404 -13.18 18.27 -22.57
N VAL A 405 -12.28 18.27 -21.61
CA VAL A 405 -10.90 18.73 -21.72
C VAL A 405 -10.04 17.55 -22.16
N GLU A 406 -9.11 17.79 -23.08
CA GLU A 406 -8.15 16.77 -23.54
C GLU A 406 -6.74 17.04 -23.02
N CYS A 407 -6.38 18.31 -22.80
CA CYS A 407 -5.07 18.68 -22.26
C CYS A 407 -5.19 19.75 -21.17
N VAL A 408 -4.28 19.72 -20.19
CA VAL A 408 -4.05 20.80 -19.23
C VAL A 408 -2.62 21.29 -19.41
N ARG A 409 -2.41 22.60 -19.51
CA ARG A 409 -1.09 23.18 -19.76
C ARG A 409 -0.77 24.30 -18.80
N ILE A 410 0.41 24.23 -18.20
CA ILE A 410 1.03 25.35 -17.48
C ILE A 410 2.00 25.99 -18.46
N ARG A 411 1.85 27.29 -18.69
CA ARG A 411 2.73 28.06 -19.58
C ARG A 411 3.41 29.18 -18.80
N VAL A 412 4.74 29.19 -18.84
CA VAL A 412 5.57 30.25 -18.26
C VAL A 412 5.37 31.52 -19.10
N THR A 413 4.96 32.62 -18.47
CA THR A 413 4.70 33.88 -19.19
C THR A 413 5.86 34.86 -19.11
N ARG A 414 6.77 34.69 -18.15
CA ARG A 414 7.99 35.47 -18.01
C ARG A 414 9.12 34.56 -17.56
N ALA A 415 10.29 34.70 -18.17
CA ALA A 415 11.48 33.94 -17.79
C ALA A 415 11.88 34.22 -16.34
N GLN A 416 12.49 33.24 -15.68
CA GLN A 416 13.09 33.37 -14.35
C GLN A 416 14.44 32.62 -14.30
N SER A 417 15.36 33.11 -13.47
CA SER A 417 16.69 32.51 -13.31
C SER A 417 16.67 31.27 -12.43
N GLU A 418 15.74 31.20 -11.49
CA GLU A 418 15.56 30.02 -10.65
C GLU A 418 14.90 28.89 -11.44
N TRP A 419 15.27 27.66 -11.10
CA TRP A 419 14.61 26.46 -11.62
C TRP A 419 13.16 26.39 -11.14
N LEU A 420 12.37 25.51 -11.76
CA LEU A 420 10.95 25.38 -11.46
C LEU A 420 10.65 24.00 -10.86
N ILE A 421 10.24 24.00 -9.60
CA ILE A 421 9.61 22.85 -8.94
C ILE A 421 8.10 22.95 -9.13
N ILE A 422 7.48 21.93 -9.71
CA ILE A 422 6.04 21.73 -9.61
C ILE A 422 5.81 20.60 -8.62
N ARG A 423 5.34 20.97 -7.43
CA ARG A 423 5.17 20.05 -6.29
C ARG A 423 3.96 19.15 -6.46
N SER A 424 2.83 19.73 -6.87
CA SER A 424 1.64 18.94 -7.16
C SER A 424 0.75 19.62 -8.19
N ILE A 425 0.08 18.81 -9.00
CA ILE A 425 -0.98 19.17 -9.92
C ILE A 425 -2.15 18.24 -9.61
N ASP A 426 -3.20 18.83 -9.06
CA ASP A 426 -4.37 18.13 -8.57
C ASP A 426 -5.56 18.50 -9.47
N ILE A 427 -6.21 17.50 -10.03
CA ILE A 427 -7.33 17.64 -10.95
C ILE A 427 -8.53 16.86 -10.41
N TRP A 428 -9.67 17.55 -10.30
CA TRP A 428 -10.95 16.95 -10.00
C TRP A 428 -11.82 16.98 -11.24
N THR A 429 -12.60 15.92 -11.39
CA THR A 429 -13.50 15.69 -12.50
C THR A 429 -14.93 15.52 -12.01
N THR A 430 -15.88 15.76 -12.91
CA THR A 430 -17.27 15.36 -12.72
C THR A 430 -17.56 14.17 -13.62
N ALA A 431 -18.32 13.20 -13.14
CA ALA A 431 -18.88 12.17 -14.01
C ALA A 431 -19.64 12.87 -15.14
N GLY A 432 -19.31 12.54 -16.39
CA GLY A 432 -20.06 13.02 -17.55
C GLY A 432 -21.51 12.57 -17.38
N THR A 433 -22.44 13.50 -17.38
CA THR A 433 -23.88 13.21 -17.48
C THR A 433 -24.21 12.59 -18.81
#